data_AF-A0A512MA87-F1
#
_entry.id   AF-A0A512MA87-F1
#
_cell.length_a   1.000
_cell.length_b   1.000
_cell.length_c   1.000
_cell.angle_alpha   90.00
_cell.angle_beta   90.00
_cell.angle_gamma   90.00
#
_symmetry.space_group_name_H-M   'P 1'
#
loop_
_entity.id
_entity.type
_entity.pdbx_description
1 polymer ?
#
loop_
_entity_poly.entity_id
_entity_poly.type
_entity_poly.pdbx_seq_one_letter_code
_entity_poly.pdbx_strand_id
1 'polypeptide(L)'
;MRSLTSLLSLLSLVSFVQAKDIPVTDPAALPAAQPGDTLILPEGEFKDIALLLVGAGTKEAPITLKAAAPGKTIFTGTSTLKLGGQHLVIEGLQFNEPDPTISDLIMFRKDSKTLASHCRLTNCSVTSTLVEDGKKESRWLGLYGEGNRVDHCTFTGKTGKGTTFVVWLGDGSNGAHQIDHNYFGPREKLGKNGGETIRIGDSKTSMTKASCIVEHNLFEKCNGEAECISNKSCGNLYRENTFLEVSGTLTLRHGNGCTVERNVFIGNEVNGTGGVRVIGEDHTVSGNYFENLTGDDARSSICLMMGIPNSPANRYFQVKNARIIGNTIVNSEHPVLIGLEDDKTATLAPVGTVFEGNQISSPKYSAIEARCDLSGITWKGNKVAAKDLGIPATTGIELAEPKIAALKAIAREEVGAKW
;
A
#
# COMPACT_ATOMS: atom_id res chain seq x y z
N MET A 1 48.83 -52.31 -27.05
CA MET A 1 48.44 -50.93 -26.72
C MET A 1 47.04 -50.95 -26.12
N ARG A 2 46.90 -50.93 -24.80
CA ARG A 2 45.62 -50.82 -24.10
C ARG A 2 45.58 -49.43 -23.45
N SER A 3 44.66 -48.59 -23.89
CA SER A 3 44.40 -47.27 -23.33
C SER A 3 43.45 -47.41 -22.13
N LEU A 4 43.86 -46.88 -20.98
CA LEU A 4 43.09 -46.87 -19.74
C LEU A 4 42.56 -45.43 -19.56
N THR A 5 41.26 -45.26 -19.74
CA THR A 5 40.53 -44.01 -19.46
C THR A 5 40.23 -43.94 -17.96
N SER A 6 40.91 -43.05 -17.24
CA SER A 6 40.56 -42.70 -15.85
C SER A 6 39.45 -41.64 -15.84
N LEU A 7 38.28 -42.03 -15.32
CA LEU A 7 37.17 -41.16 -15.00
C LEU A 7 37.46 -40.49 -13.63
N LEU A 8 37.72 -39.19 -13.62
CA LEU A 8 37.91 -38.43 -12.38
C LEU A 8 36.54 -37.92 -11.88
N SER A 9 36.00 -38.56 -10.86
CA SER A 9 34.78 -38.12 -10.18
C SER A 9 35.08 -36.92 -9.28
N LEU A 10 34.57 -35.75 -9.65
CA LEU A 10 34.62 -34.53 -8.83
C LEU A 10 33.62 -34.67 -7.66
N LEU A 11 34.10 -35.02 -6.47
CA LEU A 11 33.31 -34.92 -5.24
C LEU A 11 33.23 -33.44 -4.85
N SER A 12 32.09 -32.79 -5.10
CA SER A 12 31.77 -31.50 -4.48
C SER A 12 31.53 -31.72 -2.99
N LEU A 13 32.48 -31.31 -2.14
CA LEU A 13 32.25 -31.17 -0.70
C LEU A 13 31.16 -30.13 -0.49
N VAL A 14 29.94 -30.59 -0.21
CA VAL A 14 28.87 -29.76 0.31
C VAL A 14 29.19 -29.51 1.78
N SER A 15 29.82 -28.38 2.08
CA SER A 15 29.94 -27.90 3.46
C SER A 15 28.55 -27.54 3.96
N PHE A 16 27.95 -28.40 4.79
CA PHE A 16 26.75 -28.05 5.53
C PHE A 16 27.10 -26.95 6.54
N VAL A 17 26.85 -25.69 6.17
CA VAL A 17 26.84 -24.60 7.15
C VAL A 17 25.66 -24.87 8.08
N GLN A 18 25.94 -25.26 9.31
CA GLN A 18 24.88 -25.45 10.32
C GLN A 18 24.39 -24.07 10.76
N ALA A 19 23.10 -23.82 10.54
CA ALA A 19 22.37 -22.70 11.11
C ALA A 19 22.53 -22.67 12.64
N LYS A 20 22.81 -21.50 13.21
CA LYS A 20 22.96 -21.31 14.65
C LYS A 20 21.94 -20.32 15.20
N ASP A 21 21.46 -20.61 16.39
CA ASP A 21 20.78 -19.64 17.24
C ASP A 21 21.83 -18.88 18.04
N ILE A 22 21.89 -17.57 17.82
CA ILE A 22 22.89 -16.67 18.39
C ILE A 22 22.17 -15.67 19.28
N PRO A 23 22.21 -15.84 20.61
CA PRO A 23 21.70 -14.82 21.54
C PRO A 23 22.45 -13.50 21.35
N VAL A 24 21.71 -12.42 21.18
CA VAL A 24 22.25 -11.06 21.11
C VAL A 24 22.26 -10.48 22.52
N THR A 25 23.42 -10.03 23.00
CA THR A 25 23.53 -9.39 24.32
C THR A 25 23.30 -7.89 24.27
N ASP A 26 23.69 -7.25 23.16
CA ASP A 26 23.56 -5.82 22.93
C ASP A 26 22.92 -5.55 21.55
N PRO A 27 21.66 -5.08 21.50
CA PRO A 27 20.99 -4.76 20.24
C PRO A 27 21.68 -3.68 19.40
N ALA A 28 22.56 -2.85 19.99
CA ALA A 28 23.35 -1.86 19.26
C ALA A 28 24.51 -2.48 18.45
N ALA A 29 24.89 -3.72 18.75
CA ALA A 29 26.03 -4.40 18.15
C ALA A 29 25.67 -5.84 17.76
N LEU A 30 24.91 -5.99 16.67
CA LEU A 30 24.56 -7.31 16.14
C LEU A 30 25.82 -8.07 15.69
N PRO A 31 25.99 -9.34 16.09
CA PRO A 31 27.12 -10.15 15.65
C PRO A 31 26.99 -10.49 14.16
N ALA A 32 28.12 -10.80 13.52
CA ALA A 32 28.11 -11.31 12.15
C ALA A 32 27.36 -12.65 12.06
N ALA A 33 26.47 -12.77 11.09
CA ALA A 33 25.63 -13.95 10.86
C ALA A 33 25.89 -14.54 9.47
N GLN A 34 25.83 -15.85 9.36
CA GLN A 34 25.92 -16.61 8.11
C GLN A 34 24.51 -17.00 7.61
N PRO A 35 24.34 -17.35 6.32
CA PRO A 35 23.07 -17.86 5.81
C PRO A 35 22.49 -18.97 6.70
N GLY A 36 21.25 -18.78 7.17
CA GLY A 36 20.54 -19.70 8.05
C GLY A 36 20.63 -19.36 9.54
N ASP A 37 21.54 -18.49 9.98
CA ASP A 37 21.66 -18.10 11.38
C ASP A 37 20.45 -17.27 11.86
N THR A 38 20.12 -17.44 13.13
CA THR A 38 19.07 -16.67 13.84
C THR A 38 19.68 -15.88 14.98
N LEU A 39 19.65 -14.56 14.87
CA LEU A 39 20.00 -13.60 15.92
C LEU A 39 18.79 -13.38 16.83
N ILE A 40 18.91 -13.73 18.12
CA ILE A 40 17.80 -13.69 19.08
C ILE A 40 18.00 -12.52 20.04
N LEU A 41 17.16 -11.50 19.92
CA LEU A 41 17.14 -10.33 20.80
C LEU A 41 16.45 -10.65 22.13
N PRO A 42 16.99 -10.19 23.27
CA PRO A 42 16.41 -10.47 24.57
C PRO A 42 15.11 -9.68 24.77
N GLU A 43 14.30 -10.13 25.72
CA GLU A 43 13.17 -9.36 26.23
C GLU A 43 13.68 -8.12 26.97
N GLY A 44 13.02 -6.98 26.79
CA GLY A 44 13.37 -5.72 27.44
C GLY A 44 13.00 -4.50 26.61
N GLU A 45 13.16 -3.34 27.24
CA GLU A 45 13.08 -2.03 26.59
C GLU A 45 14.48 -1.52 26.27
N PHE A 46 14.67 -1.10 25.02
CA PHE A 46 15.91 -0.61 24.47
C PHE A 46 15.70 0.78 23.88
N LYS A 47 16.30 1.78 24.52
CA LYS A 47 16.11 3.18 24.17
C LYS A 47 17.27 3.70 23.33
N ASP A 48 16.95 4.52 22.33
CA ASP A 48 17.92 5.24 21.49
C ASP A 48 18.93 4.32 20.75
N ILE A 49 18.46 3.14 20.28
CA ILE A 49 19.30 2.17 19.58
C ILE A 49 19.20 2.30 18.05
N ALA A 50 20.34 2.45 17.39
CA ALA A 50 20.43 2.36 15.93
C ALA A 50 20.71 0.91 15.49
N LEU A 51 19.65 0.12 15.26
CA LEU A 51 19.79 -1.25 14.79
C LEU A 51 20.22 -1.28 13.33
N LEU A 52 21.25 -2.07 13.04
CA LEU A 52 21.76 -2.28 11.70
C LEU A 52 21.97 -3.77 11.46
N LEU A 53 21.13 -4.37 10.61
CA LEU A 53 21.32 -5.73 10.13
C LEU A 53 21.87 -5.68 8.70
N VAL A 54 23.10 -6.16 8.53
CA VAL A 54 23.73 -6.30 7.21
C VAL A 54 24.14 -7.75 7.01
N GLY A 55 23.70 -8.34 5.92
CA GLY A 55 24.00 -9.74 5.62
C GLY A 55 23.47 -10.18 4.27
N ALA A 56 23.99 -11.31 3.81
CA ALA A 56 23.53 -11.96 2.59
C ALA A 56 23.13 -13.39 2.92
N GLY A 57 21.86 -13.59 3.26
CA GLY A 57 21.26 -14.92 3.33
C GLY A 57 21.01 -15.48 1.93
N THR A 58 20.32 -16.61 1.89
CA THR A 58 19.77 -17.19 0.65
C THR A 58 18.28 -17.41 0.81
N LYS A 59 17.58 -17.68 -0.30
CA LYS A 59 16.14 -18.00 -0.27
C LYS A 59 15.84 -19.19 0.66
N GLU A 60 16.70 -20.21 0.64
CA GLU A 60 16.55 -21.44 1.44
C GLU A 60 17.10 -21.30 2.86
N ALA A 61 18.02 -20.37 3.10
CA ALA A 61 18.66 -20.12 4.38
C ALA A 61 18.80 -18.60 4.62
N PRO A 62 17.70 -17.91 4.97
CA PRO A 62 17.75 -16.48 5.30
C PRO A 62 18.50 -16.25 6.62
N ILE A 63 19.00 -15.03 6.82
CA ILE A 63 19.49 -14.59 8.14
C ILE A 63 18.30 -13.98 8.88
N THR A 64 18.01 -14.48 10.08
CA THR A 64 16.85 -14.02 10.86
C THR A 64 17.29 -13.18 12.06
N LEU A 65 16.64 -12.05 12.30
CA LEU A 65 16.72 -11.27 13.53
C LEU A 65 15.33 -11.29 14.18
N LYS A 66 15.22 -11.86 15.38
CA LYS A 66 13.92 -12.00 16.05
C LYS A 66 13.97 -11.67 17.53
N ALA A 67 12.84 -11.26 18.09
CA ALA A 67 12.65 -11.24 19.54
C ALA A 67 12.63 -12.67 20.10
N ALA A 68 13.20 -12.87 21.30
CA ALA A 68 13.10 -14.12 22.05
C ALA A 68 11.64 -14.49 22.35
N ALA A 69 10.86 -13.49 22.76
CA ALA A 69 9.40 -13.55 22.85
C ALA A 69 8.81 -12.40 22.00
N PRO A 70 8.00 -12.70 20.96
CA PRO A 70 7.40 -11.66 20.11
C PRO A 70 6.68 -10.59 20.94
N GLY A 71 6.95 -9.32 20.62
CA GLY A 71 6.39 -8.17 21.35
C GLY A 71 7.03 -7.83 22.68
N LYS A 72 8.06 -8.57 23.11
CA LYS A 72 8.79 -8.30 24.36
C LYS A 72 10.15 -7.66 24.15
N THR A 73 10.61 -7.52 22.90
CA THR A 73 11.76 -6.68 22.54
C THR A 73 11.25 -5.34 22.04
N ILE A 74 11.34 -4.30 22.87
CA ILE A 74 10.69 -3.01 22.68
C ILE A 74 11.75 -1.94 22.44
N PHE A 75 11.64 -1.22 21.34
CA PHE A 75 12.50 -0.10 20.97
C PHE A 75 11.76 1.22 21.19
N THR A 76 12.37 2.13 21.96
CA THR A 76 11.79 3.44 22.31
C THR A 76 12.76 4.60 22.00
N GLY A 77 12.27 5.84 22.12
CA GLY A 77 13.08 7.03 21.87
C GLY A 77 13.50 7.15 20.40
N THR A 78 14.76 7.49 20.16
CA THR A 78 15.35 7.70 18.83
C THR A 78 15.74 6.40 18.11
N SER A 79 15.26 5.25 18.59
CA SER A 79 15.63 3.95 18.03
C SER A 79 15.19 3.79 16.56
N THR A 80 16.03 3.18 15.74
CA THR A 80 15.78 2.96 14.30
C THR A 80 16.25 1.58 13.85
N LEU A 81 15.77 1.11 12.69
CA LEU A 81 16.21 -0.13 12.05
C LEU A 81 16.61 0.12 10.60
N LYS A 82 17.81 -0.32 10.24
CA LYS A 82 18.30 -0.35 8.86
C LYS A 82 18.71 -1.76 8.44
N LEU A 83 18.37 -2.10 7.20
CA LEU A 83 18.70 -3.38 6.57
C LEU A 83 19.64 -3.16 5.37
N GLY A 84 20.62 -4.02 5.17
CA GLY A 84 21.43 -4.02 3.95
C GLY A 84 21.82 -5.42 3.49
N GLY A 85 21.66 -5.71 2.20
CA GLY A 85 21.96 -7.00 1.60
C GLY A 85 20.71 -7.75 1.17
N GLN A 86 20.64 -9.07 1.40
CA GLN A 86 19.57 -9.89 0.83
C GLN A 86 19.14 -11.03 1.72
N HIS A 87 17.88 -11.45 1.57
CA HIS A 87 17.29 -12.58 2.30
C HIS A 87 17.45 -12.46 3.83
N LEU A 88 17.08 -11.31 4.36
CA LEU A 88 17.01 -11.03 5.78
C LEU A 88 15.56 -11.14 6.27
N VAL A 89 15.34 -11.70 7.47
CA VAL A 89 14.01 -11.78 8.10
C VAL A 89 14.05 -11.08 9.44
N ILE A 90 13.09 -10.19 9.68
CA ILE A 90 12.93 -9.45 10.93
C ILE A 90 11.57 -9.82 11.51
N GLU A 91 11.56 -10.32 12.74
CA GLU A 91 10.37 -10.93 13.35
C GLU A 91 10.14 -10.45 14.79
N GLY A 92 8.90 -10.07 15.11
CA GLY A 92 8.45 -9.97 16.51
C GLY A 92 8.91 -8.72 17.27
N LEU A 93 9.40 -7.69 16.58
CA LEU A 93 9.92 -6.46 17.21
C LEU A 93 8.82 -5.42 17.43
N GLN A 94 8.94 -4.64 18.50
CA GLN A 94 8.05 -3.52 18.79
C GLN A 94 8.83 -2.21 18.74
N PHE A 95 8.36 -1.22 17.98
CA PHE A 95 8.79 0.17 18.07
C PHE A 95 7.67 0.96 18.75
N ASN A 96 7.86 1.26 20.04
CA ASN A 96 6.85 1.92 20.86
C ASN A 96 7.23 3.38 21.09
N GLU A 97 6.29 4.28 20.79
CA GLU A 97 6.45 5.73 20.93
C GLU A 97 7.77 6.24 20.30
N PRO A 98 8.01 5.94 19.01
CA PRO A 98 9.20 6.43 18.33
C PRO A 98 9.26 7.95 18.40
N ASP A 99 10.45 8.50 18.69
CA ASP A 99 10.65 9.93 18.83
C ASP A 99 10.24 10.66 17.52
N PRO A 100 9.35 11.67 17.57
CA PRO A 100 8.89 12.43 16.40
C PRO A 100 10.00 13.10 15.58
N THR A 101 11.20 13.27 16.13
CA THR A 101 12.33 13.89 15.45
C THR A 101 13.04 12.95 14.47
N ILE A 102 12.78 11.64 14.54
CA ILE A 102 13.30 10.65 13.59
C ILE A 102 12.70 10.90 12.20
N SER A 103 13.55 11.06 11.19
CA SER A 103 13.08 11.22 9.81
C SER A 103 12.56 9.92 9.18
N ASP A 104 13.23 8.80 9.46
CA ASP A 104 12.95 7.49 8.88
C ASP A 104 13.23 6.40 9.93
N LEU A 105 12.19 5.68 10.38
CA LEU A 105 12.28 4.72 11.48
C LEU A 105 12.83 3.36 11.03
N ILE A 106 12.16 2.72 10.07
CA ILE A 106 12.57 1.42 9.49
C ILE A 106 12.94 1.62 8.02
N MET A 107 14.15 1.24 7.63
CA MET A 107 14.66 1.42 6.26
C MET A 107 15.22 0.13 5.69
N PHE A 108 14.73 -0.27 4.52
CA PHE A 108 15.27 -1.39 3.74
C PHE A 108 16.50 -0.97 2.92
N ARG A 109 17.37 -0.16 3.55
CA ARG A 109 18.70 0.19 3.06
C ARG A 109 19.57 0.61 4.24
N LYS A 110 20.86 0.29 4.18
CA LYS A 110 21.86 0.85 5.09
C LYS A 110 22.22 2.27 4.67
N ASP A 111 22.44 2.46 3.38
CA ASP A 111 22.83 3.71 2.74
C ASP A 111 22.39 3.72 1.26
N SER A 112 22.74 4.75 0.49
CA SER A 112 22.33 4.89 -0.92
C SER A 112 22.95 3.86 -1.87
N LYS A 113 23.97 3.12 -1.43
CA LYS A 113 24.67 2.11 -2.25
C LYS A 113 24.32 0.68 -1.82
N THR A 114 23.80 0.52 -0.61
CA THR A 114 23.55 -0.77 0.03
C THR A 114 22.06 -0.88 0.38
N LEU A 115 21.26 -1.36 -0.59
CA LEU A 115 19.83 -1.61 -0.42
C LEU A 115 19.59 -3.00 0.22
N ALA A 116 18.34 -3.27 0.59
CA ALA A 116 17.88 -4.59 1.02
C ALA A 116 16.89 -5.17 -0.01
N SER A 117 17.12 -6.42 -0.42
CA SER A 117 16.27 -7.10 -1.42
C SER A 117 15.92 -8.52 -0.97
N HIS A 118 14.73 -8.99 -1.31
CA HIS A 118 14.20 -10.29 -0.86
C HIS A 118 14.17 -10.47 0.66
N CYS A 119 14.07 -9.37 1.39
CA CYS A 119 13.96 -9.34 2.84
C CYS A 119 12.51 -9.31 3.30
N ARG A 120 12.26 -9.70 4.55
CA ARG A 120 10.93 -9.78 5.15
C ARG A 120 10.88 -9.08 6.51
N LEU A 121 9.91 -8.20 6.72
CA LEU A 121 9.52 -7.71 8.04
C LEU A 121 8.18 -8.32 8.39
N THR A 122 8.11 -9.09 9.49
CA THR A 122 6.88 -9.80 9.87
C THR A 122 6.58 -9.74 11.36
N ASN A 123 5.30 -9.74 11.72
CA ASN A 123 4.84 -9.78 13.11
C ASN A 123 5.46 -8.67 14.00
N CYS A 124 5.73 -7.51 13.42
CA CYS A 124 6.31 -6.35 14.11
C CYS A 124 5.27 -5.25 14.31
N SER A 125 5.52 -4.30 15.20
CA SER A 125 4.63 -3.15 15.36
C SER A 125 5.36 -1.82 15.48
N VAL A 126 4.69 -0.77 15.00
CA VAL A 126 5.01 0.63 15.27
C VAL A 126 3.76 1.28 15.84
N THR A 127 3.83 1.67 17.12
CA THR A 127 2.68 2.22 17.86
C THR A 127 3.07 3.53 18.51
N SER A 128 2.20 4.54 18.42
CA SER A 128 2.43 5.83 19.07
C SER A 128 1.14 6.44 19.59
N THR A 129 1.23 7.13 20.73
CA THR A 129 0.20 8.06 21.21
C THR A 129 0.70 9.51 21.22
N LEU A 130 1.94 9.73 20.77
CA LEU A 130 2.59 11.03 20.78
C LEU A 130 1.96 11.97 19.75
N VAL A 131 1.86 13.25 20.13
CA VAL A 131 1.44 14.32 19.23
C VAL A 131 2.68 14.99 18.65
N GLU A 132 2.90 14.83 17.34
CA GLU A 132 4.01 15.46 16.63
C GLU A 132 3.66 16.93 16.28
N ASP A 133 4.63 17.85 16.40
CA ASP A 133 4.40 19.29 16.09
C ASP A 133 4.31 19.61 14.59
N GLY A 134 4.52 18.60 13.74
CA GLY A 134 4.39 18.66 12.29
C GLY A 134 5.43 19.55 11.58
N LYS A 135 6.53 19.94 12.24
CA LYS A 135 7.61 20.74 11.64
C LYS A 135 8.55 19.91 10.76
N LYS A 136 8.82 18.67 11.15
CA LYS A 136 9.67 17.72 10.40
C LYS A 136 8.82 16.60 9.82
N GLU A 137 9.25 16.08 8.69
CA GLU A 137 8.65 14.88 8.11
C GLU A 137 9.29 13.64 8.73
N SER A 138 8.43 12.74 9.22
CA SER A 138 8.80 11.42 9.72
C SER A 138 8.07 10.34 8.91
N ARG A 139 8.80 9.29 8.52
CA ARG A 139 8.30 8.10 7.83
C ARG A 139 8.58 6.88 8.70
N TRP A 140 7.59 6.03 8.91
CA TRP A 140 7.76 4.85 9.77
C TRP A 140 8.44 3.70 9.04
N LEU A 141 8.14 3.51 7.76
CA LEU A 141 8.74 2.44 6.97
C LEU A 141 9.06 2.90 5.55
N GLY A 142 10.32 2.73 5.15
CA GLY A 142 10.80 2.93 3.78
C GLY A 142 11.29 1.64 3.15
N LEU A 143 10.55 1.11 2.17
CA LEU A 143 11.01 0.03 1.31
C LEU A 143 11.90 0.58 0.19
N TYR A 144 13.01 -0.10 -0.02
CA TYR A 144 13.95 0.10 -1.13
C TYR A 144 14.31 -1.28 -1.70
N GLY A 145 15.14 -1.32 -2.75
CA GLY A 145 15.60 -2.55 -3.37
C GLY A 145 14.49 -3.24 -4.15
N GLU A 146 14.43 -4.57 -4.09
CA GLU A 146 13.42 -5.34 -4.81
C GLU A 146 12.93 -6.58 -4.05
N GLY A 147 11.71 -7.02 -4.34
CA GLY A 147 11.22 -8.32 -3.89
C GLY A 147 11.04 -8.49 -2.38
N ASN A 148 11.04 -7.40 -1.61
CA ASN A 148 10.79 -7.43 -0.16
C ASN A 148 9.34 -7.72 0.19
N ARG A 149 9.11 -8.23 1.40
CA ARG A 149 7.78 -8.48 1.97
C ARG A 149 7.60 -7.80 3.33
N VAL A 150 6.47 -7.13 3.53
CA VAL A 150 6.04 -6.65 4.85
C VAL A 150 4.69 -7.24 5.16
N ASP A 151 4.61 -8.09 6.19
CA ASP A 151 3.38 -8.80 6.49
C ASP A 151 3.09 -8.98 7.97
N HIS A 152 1.80 -9.08 8.33
CA HIS A 152 1.38 -9.23 9.73
C HIS A 152 1.97 -8.15 10.65
N CYS A 153 2.20 -6.93 10.14
CA CYS A 153 2.70 -5.83 10.94
C CYS A 153 1.58 -4.87 11.34
N THR A 154 1.74 -4.22 12.49
CA THR A 154 0.80 -3.20 12.99
C THR A 154 1.44 -1.82 12.91
N PHE A 155 0.76 -0.85 12.29
CA PHE A 155 1.15 0.55 12.27
C PHE A 155 -0.03 1.40 12.73
N THR A 156 0.03 2.05 13.88
CA THR A 156 -1.10 2.86 14.38
C THR A 156 -0.67 4.07 15.22
N GLY A 157 -1.42 5.17 15.10
CA GLY A 157 -1.27 6.36 15.95
C GLY A 157 -0.26 7.39 15.47
N LYS A 158 0.11 7.39 14.18
CA LYS A 158 0.97 8.44 13.62
C LYS A 158 0.19 9.76 13.57
N THR A 159 0.75 10.85 14.08
CA THR A 159 0.08 12.17 14.10
C THR A 159 0.80 13.23 13.26
N GLY A 160 2.10 13.08 12.99
CA GLY A 160 2.87 14.09 12.26
C GLY A 160 2.92 13.92 10.75
N LYS A 161 3.56 14.90 10.12
CA LYS A 161 3.77 14.97 8.68
C LYS A 161 4.70 13.84 8.21
N GLY A 162 4.48 13.36 7.00
CA GLY A 162 5.23 12.29 6.37
C GLY A 162 4.39 11.02 6.28
N THR A 163 4.47 10.38 5.12
CA THR A 163 3.76 9.13 4.82
C THR A 163 4.14 8.04 5.83
N THR A 164 3.19 7.21 6.28
CA THR A 164 3.49 6.11 7.22
C THR A 164 4.42 5.09 6.59
N PHE A 165 4.08 4.64 5.38
CA PHE A 165 4.80 3.60 4.63
C PHE A 165 5.11 4.09 3.20
N VAL A 166 6.39 4.07 2.81
CA VAL A 166 6.82 4.51 1.48
C VAL A 166 7.57 3.39 0.76
N VAL A 167 7.20 3.12 -0.49
CA VAL A 167 8.07 2.40 -1.43
C VAL A 167 8.81 3.44 -2.26
N TRP A 168 10.13 3.44 -2.14
CA TRP A 168 11.01 4.28 -2.94
C TRP A 168 11.45 3.52 -4.20
N LEU A 169 11.52 4.22 -5.33
CA LEU A 169 11.88 3.66 -6.63
C LEU A 169 13.06 4.43 -7.23
N GLY A 170 13.73 3.81 -8.21
CA GLY A 170 14.94 4.38 -8.85
C GLY A 170 16.22 4.02 -8.11
N ASP A 171 17.38 4.33 -8.72
CA ASP A 171 18.72 4.09 -8.16
C ASP A 171 18.94 2.65 -7.64
N GLY A 172 18.47 1.65 -8.40
CA GLY A 172 18.55 0.23 -8.03
C GLY A 172 17.37 -0.29 -7.20
N SER A 173 16.43 0.58 -6.84
CA SER A 173 15.16 0.21 -6.18
C SER A 173 14.07 -0.04 -7.23
N ASN A 174 13.83 -1.32 -7.55
CA ASN A 174 12.94 -1.74 -8.63
C ASN A 174 11.51 -2.03 -8.17
N GLY A 175 11.26 -2.18 -6.87
CA GLY A 175 9.95 -2.52 -6.33
C GLY A 175 9.69 -4.04 -6.30
N ALA A 176 8.63 -4.50 -6.93
CA ALA A 176 8.13 -5.88 -6.86
C ALA A 176 7.92 -6.37 -5.41
N HIS A 177 7.51 -5.46 -4.52
CA HIS A 177 7.31 -5.74 -3.11
C HIS A 177 5.92 -6.33 -2.84
N GLN A 178 5.81 -7.13 -1.80
CA GLN A 178 4.54 -7.63 -1.28
C GLN A 178 4.24 -7.00 0.08
N ILE A 179 3.05 -6.43 0.23
CA ILE A 179 2.59 -5.78 1.46
C ILE A 179 1.26 -6.42 1.81
N ASP A 180 1.25 -7.33 2.78
CA ASP A 180 0.08 -8.17 3.03
C ASP A 180 -0.25 -8.47 4.49
N HIS A 181 -1.53 -8.67 4.81
CA HIS A 181 -1.98 -8.99 6.17
C HIS A 181 -1.57 -7.98 7.25
N ASN A 182 -1.32 -6.73 6.88
CA ASN A 182 -0.96 -5.68 7.84
C ASN A 182 -2.21 -4.99 8.39
N TYR A 183 -2.09 -4.49 9.61
CA TYR A 183 -3.06 -3.58 10.22
C TYR A 183 -2.50 -2.15 10.21
N PHE A 184 -3.11 -1.29 9.40
CA PHE A 184 -2.91 0.15 9.44
C PHE A 184 -4.06 0.78 10.22
N GLY A 185 -3.80 1.06 11.50
CA GLY A 185 -4.79 1.60 12.42
C GLY A 185 -4.97 3.12 12.32
N PRO A 186 -5.74 3.70 13.26
CA PRO A 186 -6.11 5.10 13.23
C PRO A 186 -4.93 6.05 13.01
N ARG A 187 -5.14 6.98 12.07
CA ARG A 187 -4.29 8.13 11.80
C ARG A 187 -5.17 9.36 11.66
N GLU A 188 -5.11 10.24 12.65
CA GLU A 188 -5.94 11.44 12.66
C GLU A 188 -5.58 12.41 11.52
N LYS A 189 -6.56 13.23 11.15
CA LYS A 189 -6.44 14.20 10.07
C LYS A 189 -5.27 15.17 10.33
N LEU A 190 -4.32 15.21 9.40
CA LEU A 190 -3.17 16.10 9.46
C LEU A 190 -3.54 17.55 9.11
N GLY A 191 -4.60 17.75 8.32
CA GLY A 191 -5.09 19.06 7.87
C GLY A 191 -4.29 19.69 6.72
N LYS A 192 -3.30 18.97 6.18
CA LYS A 192 -2.42 19.36 5.06
C LYS A 192 -1.89 18.11 4.36
N ASN A 193 -1.26 18.32 3.20
CA ASN A 193 -0.59 17.27 2.43
C ASN A 193 0.57 16.60 3.21
N GLY A 194 0.83 15.33 2.95
CA GLY A 194 1.86 14.50 3.59
C GLY A 194 1.32 13.62 4.71
N GLY A 195 0.02 13.31 4.65
CA GLY A 195 -0.72 12.49 5.60
C GLY A 195 -0.93 11.04 5.14
N GLU A 196 -0.33 10.61 4.02
CA GLU A 196 -0.71 9.35 3.37
C GLU A 196 -0.33 8.14 4.24
N THR A 197 -1.16 7.09 4.25
CA THR A 197 -0.79 5.83 4.92
C THR A 197 0.26 5.10 4.09
N ILE A 198 -0.02 4.86 2.79
CA ILE A 198 0.93 4.24 1.86
C ILE A 198 1.20 5.15 0.68
N ARG A 199 2.46 5.25 0.26
CA ARG A 199 2.85 5.81 -1.05
C ARG A 199 3.78 4.87 -1.80
N ILE A 200 3.48 4.59 -3.07
CA ILE A 200 4.34 3.73 -3.92
C ILE A 200 4.94 4.55 -5.06
N GLY A 201 6.19 4.97 -4.90
CA GLY A 201 6.90 5.87 -5.81
C GLY A 201 6.66 7.35 -5.52
N ASP A 202 7.04 8.19 -6.47
CA ASP A 202 6.81 9.63 -6.49
C ASP A 202 6.59 10.12 -7.93
N SER A 203 6.44 11.43 -8.13
CA SER A 203 6.22 11.98 -9.47
C SER A 203 7.40 11.73 -10.42
N LYS A 204 8.65 11.71 -9.93
CA LYS A 204 9.86 11.50 -10.74
C LYS A 204 9.97 10.06 -11.24
N THR A 205 9.48 9.12 -10.44
CA THR A 205 9.54 7.67 -10.69
C THR A 205 8.20 7.08 -11.15
N SER A 206 7.24 7.94 -11.45
CA SER A 206 5.85 7.55 -11.75
C SER A 206 5.69 6.62 -12.95
N MET A 207 6.60 6.67 -13.92
CA MET A 207 6.56 5.80 -15.10
C MET A 207 7.31 4.48 -14.89
N THR A 208 7.96 4.28 -13.73
CA THR A 208 8.61 3.02 -13.39
C THR A 208 7.55 1.94 -13.12
N LYS A 209 7.70 0.79 -13.78
CA LYS A 209 6.90 -0.40 -13.48
C LYS A 209 7.37 -1.01 -12.17
N ALA A 210 6.68 -0.68 -11.08
CA ALA A 210 7.01 -1.17 -9.75
C ALA A 210 6.46 -2.57 -9.51
N SER A 211 5.28 -2.90 -10.03
CA SER A 211 4.67 -4.24 -9.84
C SER A 211 4.61 -4.72 -8.39
N CYS A 212 4.40 -3.78 -7.46
CA CYS A 212 4.11 -4.10 -6.07
C CYS A 212 2.70 -4.68 -5.91
N ILE A 213 2.55 -5.56 -4.93
CA ILE A 213 1.28 -6.16 -4.54
C ILE A 213 0.95 -5.67 -3.13
N VAL A 214 -0.22 -5.05 -2.99
CA VAL A 214 -0.80 -4.65 -1.71
C VAL A 214 -2.10 -5.42 -1.54
N GLU A 215 -2.10 -6.43 -0.67
CA GLU A 215 -3.24 -7.34 -0.55
C GLU A 215 -3.57 -7.76 0.86
N HIS A 216 -4.83 -8.04 1.15
CA HIS A 216 -5.26 -8.53 2.47
C HIS A 216 -4.87 -7.63 3.65
N ASN A 217 -4.76 -6.31 3.47
CA ASN A 217 -4.51 -5.37 4.56
C ASN A 217 -5.80 -4.74 5.07
N LEU A 218 -5.84 -4.39 6.35
CA LEU A 218 -6.90 -3.58 6.96
C LEU A 218 -6.39 -2.16 7.18
N PHE A 219 -7.07 -1.19 6.57
CA PHE A 219 -6.92 0.23 6.81
C PHE A 219 -8.12 0.70 7.64
N GLU A 220 -7.92 0.97 8.92
CA GLU A 220 -8.96 1.46 9.81
C GLU A 220 -8.68 2.91 10.18
N LYS A 221 -9.62 3.82 9.88
CA LYS A 221 -9.53 5.24 10.26
C LYS A 221 -8.21 5.90 9.88
N CYS A 222 -7.68 5.52 8.72
CA CYS A 222 -6.48 6.09 8.10
C CYS A 222 -6.78 7.48 7.51
N ASN A 223 -7.07 8.46 8.37
CA ASN A 223 -7.70 9.74 8.03
C ASN A 223 -6.71 10.88 7.82
N GLY A 224 -5.42 10.57 7.71
CA GLY A 224 -4.33 11.55 7.67
C GLY A 224 -4.51 12.63 6.60
N GLU A 225 -4.96 12.25 5.40
CA GLU A 225 -5.30 13.18 4.32
C GLU A 225 -6.26 12.57 3.28
N ALA A 226 -6.41 13.24 2.12
CA ALA A 226 -7.30 12.78 1.04
C ALA A 226 -6.83 11.47 0.37
N GLU A 227 -5.53 11.17 0.41
CA GLU A 227 -4.92 9.94 -0.12
C GLU A 227 -4.55 9.01 1.04
N CYS A 228 -5.36 7.97 1.31
CA CYS A 228 -4.95 6.90 2.21
C CYS A 228 -3.83 6.09 1.55
N ILE A 229 -4.04 5.71 0.29
CA ILE A 229 -3.02 5.14 -0.58
C ILE A 229 -2.80 6.10 -1.75
N SER A 230 -1.54 6.46 -1.97
CA SER A 230 -1.09 7.28 -3.10
C SER A 230 -0.20 6.44 -4.02
N ASN A 231 -0.79 5.83 -5.05
CA ASN A 231 -0.06 5.11 -6.07
C ASN A 231 0.62 6.11 -7.01
N LYS A 232 1.95 6.05 -7.11
CA LYS A 232 2.77 6.94 -7.95
C LYS A 232 3.80 6.14 -8.74
N SER A 233 3.35 5.04 -9.35
CA SER A 233 4.14 4.13 -10.18
C SER A 233 3.24 3.21 -11.03
N CYS A 234 3.82 2.47 -11.98
CA CYS A 234 3.07 1.63 -12.91
C CYS A 234 2.93 0.17 -12.44
N GLY A 235 1.83 -0.47 -12.86
CA GLY A 235 1.68 -1.93 -12.81
C GLY A 235 1.46 -2.54 -11.44
N ASN A 236 1.06 -1.76 -10.43
CA ASN A 236 0.80 -2.26 -9.08
C ASN A 236 -0.58 -2.95 -8.99
N LEU A 237 -0.70 -3.89 -8.05
CA LEU A 237 -1.93 -4.59 -7.73
C LEU A 237 -2.38 -4.25 -6.31
N TYR A 238 -3.63 -3.80 -6.17
CA TYR A 238 -4.31 -3.56 -4.90
C TYR A 238 -5.51 -4.50 -4.80
N ARG A 239 -5.43 -5.51 -3.94
CA ARG A 239 -6.39 -6.61 -3.96
C ARG A 239 -6.89 -7.00 -2.58
N GLU A 240 -8.19 -7.19 -2.45
CA GLU A 240 -8.78 -7.81 -1.24
C GLU A 240 -8.35 -7.11 0.06
N ASN A 241 -8.14 -5.79 0.00
CA ASN A 241 -7.92 -4.96 1.19
C ASN A 241 -9.27 -4.46 1.73
N THR A 242 -9.31 -4.10 3.01
CA THR A 242 -10.45 -3.45 3.64
C THR A 242 -10.10 -2.03 4.07
N PHE A 243 -10.95 -1.07 3.70
CA PHE A 243 -10.90 0.33 4.13
C PHE A 243 -12.12 0.59 5.01
N LEU A 244 -11.90 0.64 6.33
CA LEU A 244 -12.94 0.86 7.32
C LEU A 244 -12.86 2.29 7.86
N GLU A 245 -13.91 3.07 7.61
CA GLU A 245 -14.06 4.46 8.07
C GLU A 245 -12.86 5.35 7.68
N VAL A 246 -12.32 5.13 6.48
CA VAL A 246 -11.18 5.88 5.94
C VAL A 246 -11.66 7.15 5.24
N SER A 247 -11.41 8.30 5.84
CA SER A 247 -11.70 9.65 5.30
C SER A 247 -10.72 10.07 4.18
N GLY A 248 -10.50 9.19 3.21
CA GLY A 248 -9.58 9.35 2.11
C GLY A 248 -9.85 8.31 1.04
N THR A 249 -8.93 8.16 0.08
CA THR A 249 -9.10 7.24 -1.05
C THR A 249 -7.90 6.36 -1.29
N LEU A 250 -8.12 5.27 -2.03
CA LEU A 250 -7.09 4.68 -2.85
C LEU A 250 -6.99 5.51 -4.13
N THR A 251 -5.98 6.38 -4.21
CA THR A 251 -5.73 7.22 -5.39
C THR A 251 -4.67 6.58 -6.29
N LEU A 252 -5.05 6.27 -7.53
CA LEU A 252 -4.15 6.05 -8.65
C LEU A 252 -3.64 7.42 -9.12
N ARG A 253 -2.63 7.95 -8.41
CA ARG A 253 -2.26 9.37 -8.48
C ARG A 253 -1.35 9.70 -9.66
N HIS A 254 -0.36 8.84 -9.88
CA HIS A 254 0.52 8.84 -11.04
C HIS A 254 0.85 7.39 -11.43
N GLY A 255 1.42 7.22 -12.63
CA GLY A 255 1.69 5.90 -13.22
C GLY A 255 0.44 5.26 -13.82
N ASN A 256 0.63 4.16 -14.54
CA ASN A 256 -0.36 3.54 -15.42
C ASN A 256 -0.48 2.03 -15.17
N GLY A 257 -1.51 1.39 -15.71
CA GLY A 257 -1.61 -0.07 -15.75
C GLY A 257 -1.79 -0.75 -14.39
N CYS A 258 -2.28 -0.01 -13.39
CA CYS A 258 -2.55 -0.55 -12.05
C CYS A 258 -3.91 -1.25 -11.99
N THR A 259 -4.02 -2.27 -11.14
CA THR A 259 -5.26 -3.02 -10.89
C THR A 259 -5.71 -2.83 -9.45
N VAL A 260 -6.98 -2.47 -9.26
CA VAL A 260 -7.66 -2.34 -7.97
C VAL A 260 -8.83 -3.31 -7.98
N GLU A 261 -8.69 -4.47 -7.32
CA GLU A 261 -9.69 -5.53 -7.40
C GLU A 261 -10.17 -6.09 -6.07
N ARG A 262 -11.48 -6.36 -5.97
CA ARG A 262 -12.11 -7.03 -4.81
C ARG A 262 -11.80 -6.41 -3.45
N ASN A 263 -11.49 -5.10 -3.42
CA ASN A 263 -11.33 -4.36 -2.16
C ASN A 263 -12.72 -4.01 -1.59
N VAL A 264 -12.77 -3.84 -0.27
CA VAL A 264 -13.98 -3.52 0.48
C VAL A 264 -13.82 -2.15 1.14
N PHE A 265 -14.72 -1.22 0.87
CA PHE A 265 -14.74 0.13 1.43
C PHE A 265 -16.02 0.30 2.25
N ILE A 266 -15.88 0.37 3.57
CA ILE A 266 -17.00 0.49 4.52
C ILE A 266 -16.92 1.86 5.19
N GLY A 267 -17.82 2.77 4.84
CA GLY A 267 -17.81 4.14 5.35
C GLY A 267 -18.57 4.36 6.64
N ASN A 268 -19.58 3.51 6.93
CA ASN A 268 -20.49 3.69 8.08
C ASN A 268 -21.06 5.11 8.21
N GLU A 269 -21.29 5.80 7.08
CA GLU A 269 -21.75 7.19 7.03
C GLU A 269 -20.79 8.20 7.71
N VAL A 270 -19.55 7.79 8.02
CA VAL A 270 -18.52 8.70 8.55
C VAL A 270 -18.13 9.69 7.46
N ASN A 271 -18.06 10.97 7.84
CA ASN A 271 -17.79 12.09 6.93
C ASN A 271 -16.47 11.91 6.15
N GLY A 272 -16.52 12.16 4.84
CA GLY A 272 -15.36 12.15 3.97
C GLY A 272 -14.83 10.76 3.63
N THR A 273 -15.57 9.69 3.96
CA THR A 273 -15.18 8.32 3.61
C THR A 273 -15.24 8.10 2.11
N GLY A 274 -14.12 7.69 1.52
CA GLY A 274 -13.99 7.63 0.06
C GLY A 274 -13.60 6.27 -0.48
N GLY A 275 -13.65 6.16 -1.82
CA GLY A 275 -13.34 4.93 -2.53
C GLY A 275 -12.07 5.05 -3.38
N VAL A 276 -12.22 4.88 -4.70
CA VAL A 276 -11.12 4.85 -5.66
C VAL A 276 -11.11 6.10 -6.53
N ARG A 277 -9.96 6.77 -6.59
CA ARG A 277 -9.72 7.90 -7.51
C ARG A 277 -8.74 7.51 -8.60
N VAL A 278 -9.11 7.76 -9.86
CA VAL A 278 -8.39 7.29 -11.05
C VAL A 278 -7.86 8.48 -11.85
N ILE A 279 -6.55 8.47 -12.10
CA ILE A 279 -5.80 9.38 -12.99
C ILE A 279 -4.83 8.51 -13.79
N GLY A 280 -4.62 8.80 -15.08
CA GLY A 280 -3.70 8.04 -15.91
C GLY A 280 -4.34 6.88 -16.68
N GLU A 281 -3.51 6.01 -17.24
CA GLU A 281 -3.89 5.13 -18.35
C GLU A 281 -3.95 3.64 -17.95
N ASP A 282 -4.79 2.89 -18.67
CA ASP A 282 -4.86 1.43 -18.65
C ASP A 282 -5.14 0.81 -17.25
N HIS A 283 -5.81 1.56 -16.38
CA HIS A 283 -6.18 1.08 -15.05
C HIS A 283 -7.38 0.13 -15.10
N THR A 284 -7.39 -0.86 -14.22
CA THR A 284 -8.55 -1.72 -13.96
C THR A 284 -9.02 -1.54 -12.53
N VAL A 285 -10.30 -1.20 -12.35
CA VAL A 285 -11.00 -1.11 -11.07
C VAL A 285 -12.15 -2.10 -11.14
N SER A 286 -12.00 -3.27 -10.52
CA SER A 286 -12.91 -4.39 -10.76
C SER A 286 -13.37 -5.15 -9.51
N GLY A 287 -14.68 -5.40 -9.42
CA GLY A 287 -15.25 -6.24 -8.36
C GLY A 287 -15.10 -5.66 -6.95
N ASN A 288 -14.82 -4.37 -6.80
CA ASN A 288 -14.73 -3.73 -5.49
C ASN A 288 -16.15 -3.49 -4.92
N TYR A 289 -16.25 -3.48 -3.59
CA TYR A 289 -17.49 -3.22 -2.86
C TYR A 289 -17.37 -1.93 -2.05
N PHE A 290 -18.32 -1.02 -2.23
CA PHE A 290 -18.36 0.29 -1.58
C PHE A 290 -19.68 0.43 -0.85
N GLU A 291 -19.66 0.75 0.45
CA GLU A 291 -20.86 0.84 1.27
C GLU A 291 -20.82 2.04 2.22
N ASN A 292 -21.93 2.79 2.26
CA ASN A 292 -22.16 3.89 3.20
C ASN A 292 -21.05 4.96 3.16
N LEU A 293 -20.52 5.26 1.97
CA LEU A 293 -19.49 6.29 1.76
C LEU A 293 -20.12 7.68 1.61
N THR A 294 -19.49 8.70 2.21
CA THR A 294 -19.98 10.09 2.20
C THR A 294 -19.04 11.08 1.51
N GLY A 295 -17.87 10.63 1.07
CA GLY A 295 -16.91 11.48 0.39
C GLY A 295 -17.44 12.00 -0.95
N ASP A 296 -17.24 13.30 -1.18
CA ASP A 296 -17.56 14.03 -2.41
C ASP A 296 -16.30 14.25 -3.27
N ASP A 297 -16.49 14.79 -4.47
CA ASP A 297 -15.41 15.15 -5.39
C ASP A 297 -14.36 14.02 -5.54
N ALA A 298 -13.12 14.30 -5.14
CA ALA A 298 -11.99 13.37 -5.20
C ALA A 298 -12.18 12.13 -4.32
N ARG A 299 -13.12 12.18 -3.37
CA ARG A 299 -13.47 11.09 -2.45
C ARG A 299 -14.77 10.37 -2.82
N SER A 300 -15.35 10.62 -3.99
CA SER A 300 -16.46 9.80 -4.50
C SER A 300 -16.10 8.30 -4.48
N SER A 301 -17.11 7.42 -4.45
CA SER A 301 -16.86 5.96 -4.39
C SER A 301 -16.00 5.50 -5.57
N ILE A 302 -16.28 6.01 -6.77
CA ILE A 302 -15.38 5.96 -7.92
C ILE A 302 -15.30 7.37 -8.53
N CYS A 303 -14.09 7.92 -8.62
CA CYS A 303 -13.83 9.23 -9.21
C CYS A 303 -12.87 9.11 -10.41
N LEU A 304 -13.28 9.59 -11.59
CA LEU A 304 -12.42 9.73 -12.76
C LEU A 304 -12.06 11.21 -12.96
N MET A 305 -10.75 11.51 -12.99
CA MET A 305 -10.27 12.89 -13.13
C MET A 305 -10.16 13.35 -14.59
N MET A 306 -10.23 14.66 -14.79
CA MET A 306 -9.80 15.33 -16.02
C MET A 306 -8.27 15.31 -16.15
N GLY A 307 -7.78 15.23 -17.37
CA GLY A 307 -6.35 15.31 -17.70
C GLY A 307 -5.92 16.69 -18.17
N ILE A 308 -4.64 17.02 -17.95
CA ILE A 308 -4.01 18.23 -18.49
C ILE A 308 -3.34 17.90 -19.83
N PRO A 309 -3.57 18.68 -20.91
CA PRO A 309 -2.82 18.54 -22.16
C PRO A 309 -1.30 18.63 -21.93
N ASN A 310 -0.55 17.65 -22.45
CA ASN A 310 0.91 17.56 -22.26
C ASN A 310 1.33 17.65 -20.78
N SER A 311 0.57 16.97 -19.91
CA SER A 311 0.74 17.03 -18.46
C SER A 311 2.19 16.74 -18.01
N PRO A 312 2.78 17.60 -17.16
CA PRO A 312 4.00 17.25 -16.45
C PRO A 312 3.80 16.05 -15.51
N ALA A 313 4.86 15.29 -15.23
CA ALA A 313 4.79 14.06 -14.42
C ALA A 313 4.26 14.26 -12.99
N ASN A 314 4.34 15.48 -12.44
CA ASN A 314 3.81 15.83 -11.12
C ASN A 314 2.38 16.40 -11.17
N ARG A 315 1.71 16.36 -12.33
CA ARG A 315 0.33 16.85 -12.52
C ARG A 315 -0.63 15.68 -12.81
N TYR A 316 -1.64 15.89 -13.63
CA TYR A 316 -2.75 14.97 -13.88
C TYR A 316 -2.73 14.49 -15.33
N PHE A 317 -2.44 13.21 -15.55
CA PHE A 317 -2.58 12.58 -16.86
C PHE A 317 -4.05 12.25 -17.14
N GLN A 318 -4.44 12.29 -18.41
CA GLN A 318 -5.79 11.94 -18.84
C GLN A 318 -6.12 10.51 -18.44
N VAL A 319 -7.34 10.29 -17.93
CA VAL A 319 -7.86 8.94 -17.76
C VAL A 319 -8.08 8.32 -19.14
N LYS A 320 -7.33 7.26 -19.46
CA LYS A 320 -7.40 6.59 -20.76
C LYS A 320 -7.54 5.09 -20.60
N ASN A 321 -8.42 4.49 -21.40
CA ASN A 321 -8.63 3.03 -21.46
C ASN A 321 -9.00 2.38 -20.12
N ALA A 322 -9.51 3.14 -19.15
CA ALA A 322 -9.83 2.61 -17.84
C ALA A 322 -10.95 1.55 -17.94
N ARG A 323 -10.86 0.52 -17.10
CA ARG A 323 -11.81 -0.58 -17.02
C ARG A 323 -12.47 -0.57 -15.65
N ILE A 324 -13.72 -0.11 -15.58
CA ILE A 324 -14.51 -0.07 -14.34
C ILE A 324 -15.54 -1.19 -14.42
N ILE A 325 -15.24 -2.35 -13.82
CA ILE A 325 -15.94 -3.60 -14.12
C ILE A 325 -16.50 -4.28 -12.87
N GLY A 326 -17.80 -4.56 -12.85
CA GLY A 326 -18.41 -5.43 -11.83
C GLY A 326 -18.31 -4.89 -10.39
N ASN A 327 -18.08 -3.59 -10.22
CA ASN A 327 -18.05 -2.98 -8.89
C ASN A 327 -19.47 -2.85 -8.33
N THR A 328 -19.59 -2.89 -7.00
CA THR A 328 -20.87 -2.76 -6.30
C THR A 328 -20.80 -1.56 -5.37
N ILE A 329 -21.74 -0.61 -5.51
CA ILE A 329 -21.83 0.59 -4.69
C ILE A 329 -23.19 0.63 -4.01
N VAL A 330 -23.20 0.73 -2.68
CA VAL A 330 -24.41 0.64 -1.84
C VAL A 330 -24.49 1.86 -0.92
N ASN A 331 -25.65 2.52 -0.91
CA ASN A 331 -26.01 3.63 -0.02
C ASN A 331 -24.89 4.67 0.14
N SER A 332 -24.17 4.97 -0.94
CA SER A 332 -23.08 5.95 -0.95
C SER A 332 -23.57 7.25 -1.60
N GLU A 333 -23.17 8.39 -1.02
CA GLU A 333 -23.70 9.72 -1.36
C GLU A 333 -23.27 10.20 -2.74
N HIS A 334 -22.02 9.92 -3.11
CA HIS A 334 -21.45 10.18 -4.42
C HIS A 334 -20.93 8.85 -5.01
N PRO A 335 -21.79 8.06 -5.67
CA PRO A 335 -21.40 6.76 -6.19
C PRO A 335 -20.32 6.88 -7.29
N VAL A 336 -20.59 7.64 -8.35
CA VAL A 336 -19.64 7.82 -9.45
C VAL A 336 -19.55 9.28 -9.83
N LEU A 337 -18.32 9.80 -9.88
CA LEU A 337 -18.00 11.12 -10.44
C LEU A 337 -17.09 10.96 -11.67
N ILE A 338 -17.48 11.56 -12.79
CA ILE A 338 -16.71 11.54 -14.04
C ILE A 338 -16.36 12.96 -14.47
N GLY A 339 -15.06 13.21 -14.62
CA GLY A 339 -14.54 14.50 -15.08
C GLY A 339 -14.30 15.50 -13.95
N LEU A 340 -13.83 15.04 -12.79
CA LEU A 340 -13.40 15.97 -11.75
C LEU A 340 -12.19 16.78 -12.24
N GLU A 341 -12.31 18.10 -12.21
CA GLU A 341 -11.26 19.06 -12.53
C GLU A 341 -10.66 19.61 -11.22
N ASP A 342 -9.35 19.39 -11.00
CA ASP A 342 -8.59 19.95 -9.86
C ASP A 342 -7.48 20.92 -10.34
N ASP A 343 -7.51 21.29 -11.62
CA ASP A 343 -6.67 22.34 -12.20
C ASP A 343 -7.39 22.92 -13.42
N LYS A 344 -7.40 24.26 -13.55
CA LYS A 344 -8.08 25.00 -14.64
C LYS A 344 -7.61 24.66 -16.05
N THR A 345 -6.46 24.00 -16.18
CA THR A 345 -5.88 23.54 -17.45
C THR A 345 -6.23 22.09 -17.76
N ALA A 346 -6.94 21.39 -16.86
CA ALA A 346 -7.35 20.01 -17.05
C ALA A 346 -8.59 19.93 -17.94
N THR A 347 -8.37 20.00 -19.26
CA THR A 347 -9.42 20.06 -20.28
C THR A 347 -9.68 18.74 -20.99
N LEU A 348 -8.94 17.67 -20.65
CA LEU A 348 -9.08 16.37 -21.32
C LEU A 348 -10.01 15.44 -20.53
N ALA A 349 -11.20 15.19 -21.08
CA ALA A 349 -12.16 14.23 -20.53
C ALA A 349 -11.63 12.78 -20.59
N PRO A 350 -12.10 11.85 -19.73
CA PRO A 350 -11.75 10.44 -19.85
C PRO A 350 -12.12 9.84 -21.21
N VAL A 351 -11.24 8.99 -21.79
CA VAL A 351 -11.46 8.38 -23.12
C VAL A 351 -11.14 6.89 -23.17
N GLY A 352 -11.84 6.14 -24.01
CA GLY A 352 -11.66 4.69 -24.14
C GLY A 352 -12.06 3.91 -22.88
N THR A 353 -12.78 4.55 -21.96
CA THR A 353 -13.15 3.97 -20.67
C THR A 353 -14.37 3.10 -20.80
N VAL A 354 -14.40 1.98 -20.10
CA VAL A 354 -15.52 1.04 -20.09
C VAL A 354 -16.08 0.92 -18.68
N PHE A 355 -17.39 1.13 -18.55
CA PHE A 355 -18.17 0.74 -17.38
C PHE A 355 -19.01 -0.48 -17.74
N GLU A 356 -18.66 -1.63 -17.15
CA GLU A 356 -19.29 -2.91 -17.48
C GLU A 356 -19.74 -3.68 -16.24
N GLY A 357 -21.02 -4.07 -16.20
CA GLY A 357 -21.56 -4.93 -15.15
C GLY A 357 -21.56 -4.33 -13.74
N ASN A 358 -21.35 -3.02 -13.60
CA ASN A 358 -21.37 -2.37 -12.28
C ASN A 358 -22.80 -2.32 -11.73
N GLN A 359 -22.92 -2.41 -10.40
CA GLN A 359 -24.17 -2.40 -9.67
C GLN A 359 -24.18 -1.22 -8.70
N ILE A 360 -25.16 -0.33 -8.83
CA ILE A 360 -25.32 0.83 -7.94
C ILE A 360 -26.70 0.73 -7.28
N SER A 361 -26.73 0.76 -5.95
CA SER A 361 -27.95 0.82 -5.13
C SER A 361 -27.83 1.96 -4.11
N SER A 362 -28.15 3.17 -4.55
CA SER A 362 -28.11 4.41 -3.74
C SER A 362 -29.42 5.19 -3.93
N PRO A 363 -30.59 4.69 -3.47
CA PRO A 363 -31.91 5.26 -3.80
C PRO A 363 -32.13 6.71 -3.34
N LYS A 364 -31.31 7.21 -2.41
CA LYS A 364 -31.36 8.59 -1.91
C LYS A 364 -30.55 9.58 -2.77
N TYR A 365 -29.64 9.09 -3.61
CA TYR A 365 -28.61 9.89 -4.26
C TYR A 365 -28.61 9.69 -5.78
N SER A 366 -28.06 10.65 -6.52
CA SER A 366 -27.84 10.50 -7.95
C SER A 366 -26.73 9.50 -8.20
N ALA A 367 -26.90 8.60 -9.17
CA ALA A 367 -25.93 7.54 -9.42
C ALA A 367 -24.61 8.05 -10.02
N ILE A 368 -24.70 9.00 -10.96
CA ILE A 368 -23.57 9.46 -11.76
C ILE A 368 -23.59 10.97 -11.80
N GLU A 369 -22.52 11.59 -11.33
CA GLU A 369 -22.23 13.00 -11.59
C GLU A 369 -21.25 13.10 -12.76
N ALA A 370 -21.65 13.77 -13.83
CA ALA A 370 -20.80 14.02 -14.99
C ALA A 370 -20.49 15.51 -15.12
N ARG A 371 -19.20 15.86 -15.07
CA ARG A 371 -18.69 17.23 -15.21
C ARG A 371 -17.92 17.45 -16.52
N CYS A 372 -17.99 16.48 -17.44
CA CYS A 372 -17.33 16.53 -18.74
C CYS A 372 -18.15 15.79 -19.81
N ASP A 373 -17.67 15.82 -21.06
CA ASP A 373 -18.23 15.01 -22.13
C ASP A 373 -18.05 13.50 -21.88
N LEU A 374 -19.08 12.73 -22.16
CA LEU A 374 -19.12 11.28 -21.89
C LEU A 374 -18.94 10.42 -23.16
N SER A 375 -18.68 11.02 -24.32
CA SER A 375 -18.49 10.27 -25.58
C SER A 375 -17.33 9.25 -25.52
N GLY A 376 -16.36 9.51 -24.64
CA GLY A 376 -15.24 8.61 -24.36
C GLY A 376 -15.56 7.41 -23.46
N ILE A 377 -16.81 7.28 -22.99
CA ILE A 377 -17.25 6.23 -22.08
C ILE A 377 -18.16 5.23 -22.78
N THR A 378 -17.86 3.95 -22.67
CA THR A 378 -18.73 2.85 -23.11
C THR A 378 -19.41 2.19 -21.91
N TRP A 379 -20.73 2.04 -21.97
CA TRP A 379 -21.54 1.44 -20.92
C TRP A 379 -22.08 0.07 -21.36
N LYS A 380 -21.96 -0.96 -20.51
CA LYS A 380 -22.42 -2.33 -20.81
C LYS A 380 -23.01 -3.01 -19.59
N GLY A 381 -24.30 -3.36 -19.65
CA GLY A 381 -24.94 -4.21 -18.64
C GLY A 381 -24.85 -3.70 -17.19
N ASN A 382 -24.75 -2.38 -16.98
CA ASN A 382 -24.76 -1.81 -15.64
C ASN A 382 -26.19 -1.76 -15.09
N LYS A 383 -26.35 -1.95 -13.78
CA LYS A 383 -27.65 -1.90 -13.10
C LYS A 383 -27.63 -0.82 -12.03
N VAL A 384 -28.65 0.03 -12.03
CA VAL A 384 -28.71 1.22 -11.17
C VAL A 384 -30.10 1.33 -10.53
N ALA A 385 -30.13 1.30 -9.20
CA ALA A 385 -31.23 1.76 -8.37
C ALA A 385 -30.75 3.01 -7.61
N ALA A 386 -31.23 4.18 -8.02
CA ALA A 386 -30.80 5.47 -7.50
C ALA A 386 -31.97 6.47 -7.52
N LYS A 387 -31.83 7.62 -6.85
CA LYS A 387 -32.82 8.70 -6.91
C LYS A 387 -33.08 9.11 -8.37
N ASP A 388 -31.98 9.26 -9.10
CA ASP A 388 -31.93 9.50 -10.53
C ASP A 388 -30.58 9.04 -11.06
N LEU A 389 -30.47 8.92 -12.38
CA LEU A 389 -29.22 8.50 -13.02
C LEU A 389 -28.13 9.58 -12.97
N GLY A 390 -28.51 10.85 -12.83
CA GLY A 390 -27.61 12.02 -12.89
C GLY A 390 -27.05 12.35 -14.29
N ILE A 391 -27.31 11.50 -15.29
CA ILE A 391 -27.03 11.72 -16.72
C ILE A 391 -28.26 11.35 -17.56
N PRO A 392 -28.34 11.75 -18.84
CA PRO A 392 -29.42 11.30 -19.73
C PRO A 392 -29.50 9.77 -19.83
N ALA A 393 -30.69 9.26 -20.16
CA ALA A 393 -30.89 7.84 -20.40
C ALA A 393 -29.87 7.32 -21.43
N THR A 394 -29.10 6.31 -21.03
CA THR A 394 -27.91 5.87 -21.76
C THR A 394 -27.97 4.36 -21.98
N THR A 395 -27.73 3.91 -23.21
CA THR A 395 -27.72 2.49 -23.56
C THR A 395 -26.62 1.76 -22.77
N GLY A 396 -26.94 0.57 -22.23
CA GLY A 396 -26.01 -0.19 -21.40
C GLY A 396 -26.07 0.13 -19.90
N ILE A 397 -27.01 0.99 -19.49
CA ILE A 397 -27.43 1.18 -18.10
C ILE A 397 -28.92 0.82 -17.99
N GLU A 398 -29.24 -0.11 -17.11
CA GLU A 398 -30.61 -0.50 -16.75
C GLU A 398 -30.97 0.11 -15.40
N LEU A 399 -32.09 0.85 -15.33
CA LEU A 399 -32.64 1.33 -14.07
C LEU A 399 -33.46 0.21 -13.42
N ALA A 400 -32.82 -0.56 -12.54
CA ALA A 400 -33.40 -1.71 -11.85
C ALA A 400 -32.62 -2.02 -10.58
N GLU A 401 -33.30 -2.64 -9.61
CA GLU A 401 -32.67 -3.10 -8.36
C GLU A 401 -31.62 -4.18 -8.64
N PRO A 402 -30.34 -3.95 -8.30
CA PRO A 402 -29.29 -4.95 -8.49
C PRO A 402 -29.40 -6.09 -7.47
N LYS A 403 -28.89 -7.27 -7.84
CA LYS A 403 -28.71 -8.40 -6.91
C LYS A 403 -27.34 -8.30 -6.27
N ILE A 404 -27.29 -7.64 -5.11
CA ILE A 404 -26.04 -7.36 -4.41
C ILE A 404 -25.58 -8.58 -3.60
N ALA A 405 -24.31 -8.93 -3.76
CA ALA A 405 -23.59 -9.80 -2.85
C ALA A 405 -22.48 -8.98 -2.19
N ALA A 406 -22.60 -8.75 -0.87
CA ALA A 406 -21.58 -8.04 -0.13
C ALA A 406 -20.26 -8.84 -0.10
N LEU A 407 -19.14 -8.14 -0.20
CA LEU A 407 -17.84 -8.73 0.05
C LEU A 407 -17.54 -8.70 1.55
N LYS A 408 -16.91 -9.77 2.06
CA LYS A 408 -16.52 -9.85 3.47
C LYS A 408 -15.35 -8.89 3.73
N ALA A 409 -15.54 -7.96 4.66
CA ALA A 409 -14.46 -7.14 5.20
C ALA A 409 -13.49 -8.00 6.05
N ILE A 410 -12.21 -7.64 6.02
CA ILE A 410 -11.18 -8.22 6.88
C ILE A 410 -11.43 -7.78 8.32
N ALA A 411 -11.51 -8.75 9.23
CA ALA A 411 -11.63 -8.52 10.65
C ALA A 411 -10.26 -8.22 11.27
N ARG A 412 -10.24 -7.45 12.37
CA ARG A 412 -9.01 -7.00 13.01
C ARG A 412 -8.11 -8.16 13.42
N GLU A 413 -8.67 -9.28 13.86
CA GLU A 413 -7.99 -10.50 14.28
C GLU A 413 -7.28 -11.28 13.14
N GLU A 414 -7.63 -11.00 11.88
CA GLU A 414 -7.05 -11.67 10.71
C GLU A 414 -5.69 -11.06 10.31
N VAL A 415 -5.35 -9.87 10.84
CA VAL A 415 -4.21 -9.05 10.36
C VAL A 415 -3.42 -8.39 11.49
N GLY A 416 -2.25 -7.85 11.14
CA GLY A 416 -1.34 -7.20 12.06
C GLY A 416 -0.56 -8.17 12.94
N ALA A 417 0.20 -7.61 13.88
CA ALA A 417 0.99 -8.40 14.83
C ALA A 417 0.05 -9.22 15.75
N LYS A 418 0.43 -10.46 16.04
CA LYS A 418 -0.43 -11.49 16.69
C LYS A 418 -0.15 -11.69 18.19
N TRP A 419 0.62 -10.81 18.81
CA TRP A 419 1.04 -10.91 20.21
C TRP A 419 0.47 -9.78 21.07
#